data_AF-A0A3Q9C0G8-F1
#
_entry.id   AF-A0A3Q9C0G8-F1
#
_cell.length_a   1.000
_cell.length_b   1.000
_cell.length_c   1.000
_cell.angle_alpha   90.00
_cell.angle_beta   90.00
_cell.angle_gamma   90.00
#
_symmetry.space_group_name_H-M   'P 1'
#
loop_
_entity.id
_entity.type
_entity.pdbx_description
1 polymer ?
#
loop_
_entity_poly.entity_id
_entity_poly.type
_entity_poly.pdbx_seq_one_letter_code
_entity_poly.pdbx_strand_id
1 'polypeptide(L)'
;MTNEASRPASPETGQDPPRRDEDLAALLERLLAQVPDRTQKDLAAETGIAYPTLNAWMNRTRGTSRIDPEKLRVLVEVFRRWGVRTTPKEFFEAVGRPVPGPSGDEREARLLKLYRQLPEARQRALLKDAEAMLQVSRIV
;
A
#
# COMPACT_ATOMS: atom_id res chain seq x y z
N MET A 1 40.63 11.37 -37.20
CA MET A 1 39.68 12.49 -37.36
C MET A 1 38.32 11.95 -36.93
N THR A 2 37.96 12.10 -35.64
CA THR A 2 36.97 13.07 -35.08
C THR A 2 35.54 12.77 -35.60
N ASN A 3 34.47 12.65 -34.81
CA ASN A 3 34.17 13.22 -33.50
C ASN A 3 32.97 12.49 -32.83
N GLU A 4 32.89 12.69 -31.53
CA GLU A 4 31.90 12.30 -30.51
C GLU A 4 30.52 12.98 -30.67
N ALA A 5 29.45 12.35 -30.18
CA ALA A 5 28.28 12.94 -29.47
C ALA A 5 27.10 11.93 -29.44
N SER A 6 26.82 11.26 -28.32
CA SER A 6 25.95 11.70 -27.21
C SER A 6 24.57 11.05 -27.26
N ARG A 7 24.32 10.18 -26.27
CA ARG A 7 22.98 9.70 -25.88
C ARG A 7 22.12 10.88 -25.40
N PRO A 8 20.80 10.68 -25.38
CA PRO A 8 20.08 10.90 -24.13
C PRO A 8 19.46 9.58 -23.67
N ALA A 9 19.81 9.18 -22.45
CA ALA A 9 19.03 8.23 -21.69
C ALA A 9 17.71 8.92 -21.31
N SER A 10 16.59 8.42 -21.83
CA SER A 10 15.27 8.77 -21.30
C SER A 10 14.89 7.77 -20.19
N PRO A 11 14.25 8.24 -19.10
CA PRO A 11 14.06 7.46 -17.89
C PRO A 11 12.91 6.50 -18.11
N GLU A 12 13.20 5.22 -18.31
CA GLU A 12 12.14 4.22 -18.28
C GLU A 12 11.61 4.14 -16.84
N THR A 13 10.36 4.57 -16.75
CA THR A 13 9.54 4.67 -15.56
C THR A 13 9.67 3.37 -14.76
N GLY A 14 9.93 3.50 -13.46
CA GLY A 14 9.97 2.38 -12.50
C GLY A 14 8.60 1.73 -12.32
N GLN A 15 8.10 1.11 -13.38
CA GLN A 15 7.00 0.18 -13.38
C GLN A 15 7.64 -1.20 -13.20
N ASP A 16 7.80 -1.60 -11.95
CA ASP A 16 8.08 -2.99 -11.65
C ASP A 16 6.98 -3.85 -12.28
N PRO A 17 7.30 -4.90 -13.08
CA PRO A 17 6.26 -5.73 -13.69
C PRO A 17 5.40 -6.36 -12.59
N PRO A 18 4.10 -6.61 -12.81
CA PRO A 18 3.26 -7.31 -11.86
C PRO A 18 3.83 -8.71 -11.63
N ARG A 19 4.55 -8.89 -10.52
CA ARG A 19 5.24 -10.15 -10.19
C ARG A 19 4.18 -11.15 -9.74
N ARG A 20 3.94 -12.12 -10.60
CA ARG A 20 3.09 -13.29 -10.32
C ARG A 20 3.67 -14.04 -9.11
N ASP A 21 2.80 -14.33 -8.14
CA ASP A 21 2.99 -15.29 -7.06
C ASP A 21 4.06 -14.97 -5.99
N GLU A 22 4.28 -13.68 -5.67
CA GLU A 22 5.11 -13.30 -4.51
C GLU A 22 4.37 -13.64 -3.19
N ASP A 23 4.96 -14.49 -2.34
CA ASP A 23 4.44 -14.76 -0.99
C ASP A 23 4.85 -13.67 0.02
N LEU A 24 4.17 -13.61 1.17
CA LEU A 24 4.42 -12.56 2.17
C LEU A 24 5.89 -12.49 2.61
N ALA A 25 6.59 -13.62 2.65
CA ALA A 25 8.01 -13.63 3.03
C ALA A 25 8.86 -12.92 1.98
N ALA A 26 8.71 -13.28 0.70
CA ALA A 26 9.41 -12.64 -0.41
C ALA A 26 9.09 -11.13 -0.50
N LEU A 27 7.83 -10.76 -0.29
CA LEU A 27 7.40 -9.36 -0.22
C LEU A 27 8.14 -8.61 0.88
N LEU A 28 8.17 -9.13 2.11
CA LEU A 28 8.85 -8.48 3.24
C LEU A 28 10.36 -8.37 3.03
N GLU A 29 11.00 -9.41 2.49
CA GLU A 29 12.43 -9.39 2.14
C GLU A 29 12.74 -8.29 1.12
N ARG A 30 11.96 -8.21 0.03
CA ARG A 30 12.11 -7.20 -1.01
C ARG A 30 11.88 -5.77 -0.49
N LEU A 31 10.90 -5.57 0.38
CA LEU A 31 10.62 -4.26 0.95
C LEU A 31 11.71 -3.82 1.94
N LEU A 32 12.21 -4.74 2.79
CA LEU A 32 13.32 -4.45 3.70
C LEU A 32 14.64 -4.16 2.95
N ALA A 33 14.88 -4.84 1.83
CA ALA A 33 16.06 -4.58 0.99
C ALA A 33 16.10 -3.14 0.42
N GLN A 34 14.96 -2.44 0.35
CA GLN A 34 14.88 -1.04 -0.09
C GLN A 34 15.22 -0.03 1.02
N VAL A 35 15.25 -0.47 2.28
CA VAL A 35 15.54 0.35 3.46
C VAL A 35 16.64 -0.31 4.30
N PRO A 36 17.90 -0.30 3.81
CA PRO A 36 19.00 -1.06 4.43
C PRO A 36 19.39 -0.55 5.83
N ASP A 37 18.92 0.64 6.23
CA ASP A 37 19.04 1.20 7.58
C ASP A 37 17.99 0.65 8.56
N ARG A 38 17.00 -0.11 8.08
CA ARG A 38 15.90 -0.67 8.87
C ARG A 38 15.97 -2.18 8.93
N THR A 39 15.62 -2.71 10.09
CA THR A 39 15.66 -4.13 10.37
C THR A 39 14.26 -4.69 10.62
N GLN A 40 14.15 -6.01 10.61
CA GLN A 40 12.93 -6.70 11.04
C GLN A 40 12.56 -6.38 12.50
N LYS A 41 13.55 -6.04 13.36
CA LYS A 41 13.27 -5.61 14.74
C LYS A 41 12.61 -4.25 14.78
N ASP A 42 13.04 -3.32 13.93
CA ASP A 42 12.42 -2.00 13.80
C ASP A 42 10.99 -2.15 13.28
N LEU A 43 10.78 -3.06 12.32
CA LEU A 43 9.45 -3.37 11.80
C LEU A 43 8.54 -3.91 12.90
N ALA A 44 9.05 -4.82 13.74
CA ALA A 44 8.30 -5.35 14.88
C ALA A 44 7.93 -4.24 15.89
N ALA A 45 8.87 -3.34 16.19
CA ALA A 45 8.66 -2.23 17.12
C ALA A 45 7.61 -1.23 16.61
N GLU A 46 7.68 -0.84 15.33
CA GLU A 46 6.76 0.15 14.76
C GLU A 46 5.37 -0.40 14.43
N THR A 47 5.28 -1.68 14.07
CA THR A 47 4.00 -2.32 13.76
C THR A 47 3.26 -2.83 15.00
N GLY A 48 3.94 -2.97 16.14
CA GLY A 48 3.42 -3.67 17.32
C GLY A 48 3.24 -5.18 17.11
N ILE A 49 3.67 -5.74 15.97
CA ILE A 49 3.64 -7.18 15.71
C ILE A 49 4.84 -7.81 16.40
N ALA A 50 4.57 -8.77 17.29
CA ALA A 50 5.63 -9.47 18.03
C ALA A 50 6.72 -10.01 17.08
N TYR A 51 7.99 -9.71 17.37
CA TYR A 51 9.13 -10.11 16.54
C TYR A 51 9.13 -11.61 16.18
N PRO A 52 8.82 -12.56 17.10
CA PRO A 52 8.72 -13.98 16.74
C PRO A 52 7.67 -14.28 15.67
N THR A 53 6.59 -13.49 15.62
CA THR A 53 5.53 -13.64 14.60
C THR A 53 6.03 -13.18 13.23
N LEU A 54 6.67 -12.01 13.14
CA LEU A 54 7.30 -11.55 11.90
C LEU A 54 8.37 -12.52 11.43
N ASN A 55 9.19 -13.02 12.36
CA ASN A 55 10.24 -14.00 12.06
C ASN A 55 9.65 -15.29 11.50
N ALA A 56 8.54 -15.77 12.06
CA ALA A 56 7.89 -16.97 11.58
C ALA A 56 7.26 -16.78 10.18
N TRP A 57 6.76 -15.58 9.86
CA TRP A 57 6.26 -15.28 8.52
C TRP A 57 7.39 -15.19 7.49
N MET A 58 8.47 -14.46 7.80
CA MET A 58 9.63 -14.36 6.90
C MET A 58 10.29 -15.72 6.65
N ASN A 59 10.40 -16.58 7.67
CA ASN A 59 10.96 -17.92 7.51
C ASN A 59 9.94 -18.97 7.01
N ARG A 60 8.71 -18.55 6.65
CA ARG A 60 7.62 -19.44 6.18
C ARG A 60 7.26 -20.57 7.16
N THR A 61 7.59 -20.42 8.44
CA THR A 61 7.33 -21.44 9.48
C THR A 61 5.95 -21.31 10.11
N ARG A 62 5.25 -20.19 9.87
CA ARG A 62 3.85 -19.98 10.27
C ARG A 62 3.01 -19.60 9.06
N GLY A 63 1.85 -20.26 8.92
CA GLY A 63 0.89 -19.95 7.87
C GLY A 63 0.39 -18.50 7.93
N THR A 64 0.31 -17.86 6.77
CA THR A 64 -0.08 -16.45 6.60
C THR A 64 -1.56 -16.27 6.27
N SER A 65 -2.26 -17.38 5.99
CA SER A 65 -3.66 -17.39 5.55
C SER A 65 -4.67 -16.92 6.60
N ARG A 66 -4.28 -16.74 7.87
CA ARG A 66 -5.14 -16.24 8.97
C ARG A 66 -4.63 -14.95 9.61
N ILE A 67 -3.77 -14.20 8.92
CA ILE A 67 -3.32 -12.89 9.41
C ILE A 67 -4.51 -11.94 9.47
N ASP A 68 -4.58 -11.20 10.57
CA ASP A 68 -5.55 -10.11 10.74
C ASP A 68 -5.31 -9.05 9.65
N PRO A 69 -6.33 -8.68 8.85
CA PRO A 69 -6.23 -7.62 7.85
C PRO A 69 -5.59 -6.33 8.37
N GLU A 70 -5.82 -5.98 9.63
CA GLU A 70 -5.25 -4.75 10.20
C GLU A 70 -3.73 -4.82 10.34
N LYS A 71 -3.18 -6.00 10.62
CA LYS A 71 -1.72 -6.20 10.64
C LYS A 71 -1.09 -5.98 9.26
N LEU A 72 -1.79 -6.37 8.19
CA LEU A 72 -1.34 -6.12 6.82
C LEU A 72 -1.37 -4.62 6.50
N ARG A 73 -2.40 -3.90 6.95
CA ARG A 73 -2.47 -2.44 6.77
C ARG A 73 -1.38 -1.72 7.55
N VAL A 74 -1.14 -2.10 8.80
CA VAL A 74 -0.07 -1.52 9.62
C VAL A 74 1.30 -1.74 8.99
N LEU A 75 1.56 -2.92 8.39
CA LEU A 75 2.80 -3.16 7.64
C LEU A 75 2.97 -2.18 6.47
N VAL A 76 1.92 -1.98 5.68
CA VAL A 76 1.92 -1.01 4.56
C VAL A 76 2.26 0.38 5.05
N GLU A 77 1.61 0.84 6.12
CA GLU A 77 1.81 2.18 6.66
C GLU A 77 3.24 2.40 7.19
N VAL A 78 3.82 1.39 7.85
CA VAL A 78 5.22 1.48 8.32
C VAL A 78 6.19 1.54 7.14
N PHE A 79 6.03 0.69 6.11
CA PHE A 79 6.90 0.74 4.93
C PHE A 79 6.77 2.06 4.17
N ARG A 80 5.56 2.60 4.04
CA ARG A 80 5.33 3.92 3.43
C ARG A 80 5.99 5.03 4.24
N ARG A 81 5.92 4.98 5.57
CA ARG A 81 6.62 5.93 6.47
C ARG A 81 8.13 5.86 6.28
N TRP A 82 8.68 4.68 6.01
CA TRP A 82 10.09 4.50 5.67
C TRP A 82 10.44 4.89 4.22
N GLY A 83 9.48 5.44 3.46
CA GLY A 83 9.70 5.91 2.09
C GLY A 83 9.56 4.84 1.01
N VAL A 84 9.17 3.61 1.36
CA VAL A 84 8.96 2.53 0.40
C VAL A 84 7.58 2.63 -0.24
N ARG A 85 7.53 2.56 -1.57
CA ARG A 85 6.26 2.51 -2.31
C ARG A 85 5.70 1.09 -2.27
N THR A 86 4.58 0.92 -1.58
CA THR A 86 3.83 -0.35 -1.51
C THR A 86 2.34 -0.09 -1.31
N THR A 87 1.51 -1.11 -1.57
CA THR A 87 0.05 -1.01 -1.49
C THR A 87 -0.55 -2.11 -0.62
N PRO A 88 -1.72 -1.88 -0.01
CA PRO A 88 -2.45 -2.95 0.69
C PRO A 88 -2.68 -4.17 -0.21
N LYS A 89 -3.02 -3.93 -1.48
CA LYS A 89 -3.23 -4.98 -2.47
C LYS A 89 -2.08 -5.99 -2.53
N GLU A 90 -0.83 -5.53 -2.59
CA GLU A 90 0.36 -6.40 -2.61
C GLU A 90 0.41 -7.32 -1.38
N PHE A 91 0.15 -6.79 -0.18
CA PHE A 91 0.16 -7.58 1.06
C PHE A 91 -0.98 -8.59 1.14
N PHE A 92 -2.18 -8.24 0.68
CA PHE A 92 -3.33 -9.16 0.68
C PHE A 92 -3.16 -10.27 -0.37
N GLU A 93 -2.68 -9.92 -1.57
CA GLU A 93 -2.35 -10.90 -2.61
C GLU A 93 -1.25 -11.87 -2.13
N ALA A 94 -0.22 -11.36 -1.44
CA ALA A 94 0.89 -12.15 -0.92
C ALA A 94 0.51 -13.15 0.20
N VAL A 95 -0.66 -12.98 0.82
CA VAL A 95 -1.22 -13.96 1.78
C VAL A 95 -2.33 -14.82 1.17
N GLY A 96 -2.51 -14.76 -0.15
CA GLY A 96 -3.52 -15.52 -0.88
C GLY A 96 -4.96 -15.11 -0.55
N ARG A 97 -5.18 -13.86 -0.12
CA ARG A 97 -6.52 -13.35 0.24
C ARG A 97 -6.99 -12.28 -0.75
N PRO A 98 -8.27 -12.31 -1.17
CA PRO A 98 -8.85 -11.15 -1.83
C PRO A 98 -8.88 -9.97 -0.86
N VAL A 99 -8.56 -8.76 -1.35
CA VAL A 99 -8.53 -7.52 -0.57
C VAL A 99 -9.92 -7.25 0.05
N PRO A 100 -10.09 -7.27 1.38
CA PRO A 100 -11.36 -6.98 2.03
C PRO A 100 -11.61 -5.47 2.06
N GLY A 101 -12.32 -4.95 1.05
CA GLY A 101 -12.84 -3.58 0.98
C GLY A 101 -11.76 -2.47 0.92
N PRO A 102 -11.97 -1.39 0.13
CA PRO A 102 -10.92 -0.41 -0.10
C PRO A 102 -10.47 0.28 1.19
N SER A 103 -9.15 0.47 1.36
CA SER A 103 -8.56 1.27 2.45
C SER A 103 -9.12 2.70 2.47
N GLY A 104 -8.87 3.47 3.55
CA GLY A 104 -9.27 4.89 3.59
C GLY A 104 -8.83 5.65 2.34
N ASP A 105 -7.55 5.52 1.99
CA ASP A 105 -6.95 6.11 0.80
C ASP A 105 -7.60 5.62 -0.51
N GLU A 106 -7.92 4.33 -0.61
CA GLU A 106 -8.55 3.79 -1.81
C GLU A 106 -10.02 4.21 -1.94
N ARG A 107 -10.72 4.39 -0.81
CA ARG A 107 -12.08 4.96 -0.79
C ARG A 107 -12.04 6.41 -1.23
N GLU A 108 -11.09 7.18 -0.71
CA GLU A 108 -10.88 8.57 -1.09
C GLU A 108 -10.51 8.70 -2.57
N ALA A 109 -9.54 7.91 -3.04
CA ALA A 109 -9.13 7.89 -4.45
C ALA A 109 -10.29 7.51 -5.37
N ARG A 110 -11.14 6.55 -4.96
CA ARG A 110 -12.34 6.15 -5.71
C ARG A 110 -13.39 7.25 -5.72
N LEU A 111 -13.64 7.90 -4.59
CA LEU A 111 -14.57 9.03 -4.48
C LEU A 111 -14.12 10.18 -5.38
N LEU A 112 -12.83 10.54 -5.33
CA LEU A 112 -12.24 11.58 -6.17
C LEU A 112 -12.33 11.22 -7.67
N LYS A 113 -12.10 9.95 -8.02
CA LYS A 113 -12.24 9.48 -9.41
C LYS A 113 -13.69 9.63 -9.90
N LEU A 114 -14.67 9.25 -9.10
CA LEU A 114 -16.09 9.39 -9.44
C LEU A 114 -16.50 10.87 -9.55
N TYR A 115 -16.08 11.69 -8.59
CA TYR A 115 -16.35 13.13 -8.57
C TYR A 115 -15.88 13.81 -9.86
N ARG A 116 -14.66 13.53 -10.32
CA ARG A 116 -14.08 14.11 -11.55
C ARG A 116 -14.84 13.75 -12.83
N GLN A 117 -15.57 12.64 -12.84
CA GLN A 117 -16.33 12.19 -14.02
C GLN A 117 -17.75 12.77 -14.04
N LEU A 118 -18.22 13.37 -12.94
CA LEU A 118 -19.54 13.98 -12.87
C LEU A 118 -19.55 15.36 -13.52
N PRO A 119 -20.64 15.75 -14.20
CA PRO A 119 -20.88 17.14 -14.58
C PRO A 119 -20.90 18.05 -13.35
N GLU A 120 -20.51 19.32 -13.50
CA GLU A 120 -20.42 20.26 -12.36
C GLU A 120 -21.70 20.35 -11.51
N ALA A 121 -22.87 20.33 -12.15
CA ALA A 121 -24.14 20.37 -11.42
C ALA A 121 -24.31 19.17 -10.46
N ARG A 122 -23.81 18.00 -10.86
CA ARG A 122 -23.82 16.77 -10.05
C ARG A 122 -22.71 16.75 -9.02
N GLN A 123 -21.55 17.36 -9.31
CA GLN A 123 -20.50 17.58 -8.31
C GLN A 123 -21.00 18.46 -7.15
N ARG A 124 -21.68 19.57 -7.46
CA ARG A 124 -22.31 20.45 -6.44
C ARG A 124 -23.37 19.72 -5.61
N ALA A 125 -24.17 18.87 -6.25
CA ALA A 125 -25.15 18.04 -5.54
C ALA A 125 -24.47 17.05 -4.58
N LEU A 126 -23.40 16.37 -5.03
CA LEU A 126 -22.65 15.45 -4.18
C LEU A 126 -22.05 16.15 -2.95
N LEU A 127 -21.53 17.37 -3.11
CA LEU A 127 -21.02 18.16 -1.99
C LEU A 127 -22.13 18.49 -0.99
N LYS A 128 -23.30 18.92 -1.45
CA LYS A 128 -24.45 19.19 -0.58
C LYS A 128 -24.89 17.95 0.21
N ASP A 129 -24.92 16.79 -0.44
CA ASP A 129 -25.26 15.54 0.22
C ASP A 129 -24.21 15.15 1.27
N ALA A 130 -22.92 15.31 0.96
CA ALA A 130 -21.84 15.07 1.90
C ALA A 130 -21.89 16.03 3.11
N GLU A 131 -22.18 17.31 2.88
CA GLU A 131 -22.39 18.30 3.94
C GLU A 131 -23.58 17.93 4.83
N ALA A 132 -24.69 17.48 4.25
CA ALA A 132 -25.84 17.02 5.01
C ALA A 132 -25.50 15.80 5.89
N MET A 133 -24.75 14.84 5.35
CA MET A 133 -24.26 13.68 6.12
C MET A 133 -23.33 14.09 7.27
N LEU A 134 -22.51 15.13 7.08
CA LEU A 134 -21.66 15.70 8.14
C LEU A 134 -22.46 16.38 9.24
N GLN A 135 -23.57 17.04 8.91
CA GLN A 135 -24.43 17.66 9.92
C GLN A 135 -25.15 16.61 10.78
N VAL A 136 -25.68 15.56 10.15
CA VAL A 136 -26.37 14.47 10.87
C VAL A 136 -25.42 13.71 11.80
N SER A 137 -24.17 13.51 11.39
CA SER A 137 -23.17 12.80 12.19
C SER A 137 -22.60 13.59 13.38
N ARG A 138 -22.86 14.90 13.47
CA ARG A 138 -22.48 15.75 14.62
C ARG A 138 -23.54 15.82 15.72
N ILE A 139 -24.73 15.27 15.47
CA ILE A 139 -25.87 15.30 16.40
C ILE A 139 -25.89 14.04 17.30
N VAL A 140 -24.97 13.09 17.07
CA VAL A 140 -24.84 11.83 17.83
C VAL A 140 -23.71 11.93 18.85
#